data_AF-A0A8S2ZVQ4-F1
#
_entry.id   AF-A0A8S2ZVQ4-F1
#
_cell.length_a   1.000
_cell.length_b   1.000
_cell.length_c   1.000
_cell.angle_alpha   90.00
_cell.angle_beta   90.00
_cell.angle_gamma   90.00
#
_symmetry.space_group_name_H-M   'P 1'
#
loop_
_entity.id
_entity.type
_entity.pdbx_description
1 polymer ?
#
loop_
_entity_poly.entity_id
_entity_poly.type
_entity_poly.pdbx_seq_one_letter_code
_entity_poly.pdbx_strand_id
1 'polypeptide(L)'
;MELVINELDVRLNDIERYNRSFNLRFLNVPVERDEDPIQTVANIGYELGLSIDYCDIENAHRIPIRLLAPDNIGSSLAKTAHPVLIARFYSRPLRHTVLVAKSNLKYLNDRHPLKYINIVEDLSKRNATIYRLARAKLSKQNKHKIYS
;
A
#
# COMPACT_ATOMS: atom_id res chain seq x y z
N MET A 1 -27.64 -24.23 0.84
CA MET A 1 -26.16 -24.32 0.89
C MET A 1 -25.51 -23.02 0.41
N GLU A 2 -26.01 -22.40 -0.66
CA GLU A 2 -25.53 -21.12 -1.21
C GLU A 2 -25.59 -19.92 -0.23
N LEU A 3 -26.65 -19.80 0.57
CA LEU A 3 -26.78 -18.75 1.59
C LEU A 3 -25.68 -18.81 2.67
N VAL A 4 -25.28 -20.02 3.07
CA VAL A 4 -24.25 -20.23 4.10
C VAL A 4 -22.87 -19.85 3.56
N ILE A 5 -22.59 -20.16 2.28
CA ILE A 5 -21.34 -19.79 1.60
C ILE A 5 -21.22 -18.26 1.51
N ASN A 6 -22.31 -17.57 1.18
CA ASN A 6 -22.33 -16.10 1.10
C ASN A 6 -22.11 -15.43 2.46
N GLU A 7 -22.70 -15.97 3.53
CA GLU A 7 -22.50 -15.43 4.88
C GLU A 7 -21.03 -15.60 5.34
N LEU A 8 -20.44 -16.76 5.06
CA LEU A 8 -19.04 -17.03 5.38
C LEU A 8 -18.08 -16.11 4.62
N ASP A 9 -18.34 -15.85 3.33
CA ASP A 9 -17.52 -14.93 2.53
C ASP A 9 -17.56 -13.50 3.09
N VAL A 10 -18.74 -13.04 3.52
CA VAL A 10 -18.89 -11.72 4.15
C VAL A 10 -18.11 -11.66 5.47
N ARG A 11 -18.27 -12.65 6.34
CA ARG A 11 -17.55 -12.72 7.62
C ARG A 11 -16.03 -12.77 7.42
N LEU A 12 -15.55 -13.57 6.46
CA LEU A 12 -14.13 -13.64 6.12
C LEU A 12 -13.60 -12.29 5.65
N ASN A 13 -14.32 -11.59 4.78
CA ASN A 13 -13.93 -10.26 4.33
C ASN A 13 -13.91 -9.23 5.49
N ASP A 14 -14.84 -9.33 6.44
CA ASP A 14 -14.84 -8.44 7.60
C ASP A 14 -13.64 -8.66 8.52
N ILE A 15 -13.28 -9.93 8.77
CA ILE A 15 -12.07 -10.29 9.53
C ILE A 15 -10.82 -9.81 8.78
N GLU A 16 -10.75 -10.05 7.46
CA GLU A 16 -9.62 -9.61 6.63
C GLU A 16 -9.49 -8.08 6.66
N ARG A 17 -10.60 -7.34 6.49
CA ARG A 17 -10.63 -5.88 6.58
C ARG A 17 -10.15 -5.40 7.94
N TYR A 18 -10.65 -6.01 9.01
CA TYR A 18 -10.24 -5.63 10.36
C TYR A 18 -8.74 -5.84 10.56
N ASN A 19 -8.20 -6.97 10.10
CA ASN A 19 -6.79 -7.28 10.24
C ASN A 19 -5.92 -6.32 9.42
N ARG A 20 -6.25 -6.10 8.14
CA ARG A 20 -5.45 -5.23 7.25
C ARG A 20 -5.56 -3.74 7.53
N SER A 21 -6.54 -3.31 8.34
CA SER A 21 -6.72 -1.88 8.66
C SER A 21 -5.50 -1.22 9.33
N PHE A 22 -4.64 -2.03 9.97
CA PHE A 22 -3.37 -1.63 10.59
C PHE A 22 -2.20 -1.64 9.61
N ASN A 23 -2.41 -2.11 8.38
CA ASN A 23 -1.35 -2.32 7.41
C ASN A 23 -1.31 -1.16 6.40
N LEU A 24 -0.10 -0.79 5.98
CA LEU A 24 0.16 0.03 4.81
C LEU A 24 1.02 -0.73 3.81
N ARG A 25 0.80 -0.41 2.53
CA ARG A 25 1.63 -0.85 1.42
C ARG A 25 2.48 0.31 0.94
N PHE A 26 3.79 0.09 0.90
CA PHE A 26 4.78 0.98 0.33
C PHE A 26 5.22 0.39 -1.00
N LEU A 27 4.92 1.12 -2.07
CA LEU A 27 5.21 0.75 -3.45
C LEU A 27 6.44 1.51 -3.94
N ASN A 28 7.20 0.90 -4.85
CA ASN A 28 8.41 1.48 -5.45
C ASN A 28 9.52 1.80 -4.43
N VAL A 29 9.55 1.11 -3.29
CA VAL A 29 10.65 1.25 -2.34
C VAL A 29 11.83 0.42 -2.87
N PRO A 30 13.03 1.02 -3.09
CA PRO A 30 14.22 0.30 -3.49
C PRO A 30 14.52 -0.90 -2.57
N VAL A 31 15.19 -1.92 -3.10
CA VAL A 31 15.58 -3.11 -2.32
C VAL A 31 17.09 -3.07 -2.13
N GLU A 32 17.51 -3.31 -0.90
CA GLU A 32 18.91 -3.42 -0.51
C GLU A 32 19.23 -4.87 -0.12
N ARG A 33 20.50 -5.28 -0.25
CA ARG A 33 20.91 -6.69 -0.09
C ARG A 33 20.72 -7.20 1.34
N ASP A 34 20.87 -6.33 2.33
CA ASP A 34 20.74 -6.59 3.76
C ASP A 34 19.70 -5.65 4.39
N GLU A 35 18.58 -5.44 3.69
CA GLU A 35 17.51 -4.55 4.12
C GLU A 35 16.84 -5.05 5.41
N ASP A 36 16.73 -4.19 6.42
CA ASP A 36 15.76 -4.33 7.51
C ASP A 36 14.45 -3.60 7.13
N PRO A 37 13.36 -4.34 6.84
CA PRO A 37 12.08 -3.75 6.46
C PRO A 37 11.53 -2.75 7.49
N ILE A 38 11.78 -2.97 8.79
CA ILE A 38 11.26 -2.08 9.85
C ILE A 38 12.03 -0.77 9.83
N GLN A 39 13.37 -0.82 9.76
CA GLN A 39 14.21 0.37 9.63
C GLN A 39 13.89 1.15 8.36
N THR A 40 13.63 0.47 7.23
CA THR A 40 13.23 1.14 5.98
C THR A 40 11.95 1.95 6.17
N VAL A 41 10.94 1.39 6.84
CA VAL A 41 9.68 2.08 7.12
C VAL A 41 9.89 3.28 8.06
N ALA A 42 10.73 3.12 9.10
CA ALA A 42 11.09 4.20 10.00
C ALA A 42 11.81 5.35 9.26
N ASN A 43 12.75 5.03 8.36
CA ASN A 43 13.44 6.01 7.52
C ASN A 43 12.48 6.76 6.60
N ILE A 44 11.53 6.05 5.98
CA ILE A 44 10.47 6.70 5.19
C ILE A 44 9.65 7.63 6.10
N GLY A 45 9.31 7.19 7.32
CA GLY A 45 8.62 8.00 8.32
C GLY A 45 9.33 9.32 8.63
N TYR A 46 10.65 9.26 8.85
CA TYR A 46 11.47 10.44 9.09
C TYR A 46 11.41 11.45 7.94
N GLU A 47 11.50 10.96 6.70
CA GLU A 47 11.41 11.78 5.48
C GLU A 47 10.00 12.36 5.25
N LEU A 48 8.97 11.76 5.85
CA LEU A 48 7.62 12.32 5.91
C LEU A 48 7.46 13.41 6.98
N GLY A 49 8.48 13.62 7.81
CA GLY A 49 8.45 14.52 8.97
C GLY A 49 7.80 13.88 10.21
N LEU A 50 7.81 12.55 10.32
CA LEU A 50 7.23 11.79 11.42
C LEU A 50 8.33 11.11 12.23
N SER A 51 8.21 11.14 13.55
CA SER A 51 9.03 10.29 14.43
C SER A 51 8.33 8.94 14.53
N ILE A 52 8.87 7.94 13.82
CA ILE A 52 8.40 6.54 13.85
C ILE A 52 9.57 5.71 14.33
N ASP A 53 9.36 4.94 15.39
CA ASP A 53 10.37 4.05 15.97
C ASP A 53 9.99 2.57 15.80
N TYR A 54 10.90 1.66 16.13
CA TYR A 54 10.68 0.22 16.08
C TYR A 54 9.48 -0.22 16.94
N CYS A 55 9.22 0.47 18.05
CA CYS A 55 8.09 0.16 18.93
C CYS A 55 6.72 0.50 18.32
N ASP A 56 6.68 1.26 17.23
CA ASP A 56 5.44 1.63 16.54
C ASP A 56 5.02 0.62 15.47
N ILE A 57 5.99 -0.18 15.00
CA ILE A 57 5.84 -1.13 13.89
C ILE A 57 5.83 -2.54 14.47
N GLU A 58 4.69 -3.22 14.34
CA GLU A 58 4.54 -4.60 14.80
C GLU A 58 5.32 -5.58 13.92
N ASN A 59 5.27 -5.38 12.60
CA ASN A 59 5.98 -6.21 11.63
C ASN A 59 6.08 -5.47 10.30
N ALA A 60 7.20 -5.65 9.58
CA ALA A 60 7.33 -5.24 8.19
C ALA A 60 7.99 -6.34 7.37
N HIS A 61 7.49 -6.56 6.15
CA HIS A 61 8.05 -7.55 5.23
C HIS A 61 7.75 -7.21 3.77
N ARG A 62 8.57 -7.74 2.87
CA ARG A 62 8.36 -7.64 1.42
C ARG A 62 7.45 -8.78 0.94
N ILE A 63 6.51 -8.47 0.07
CA ILE A 63 5.76 -9.51 -0.66
C ILE A 63 6.62 -9.95 -1.85
N PRO A 64 7.02 -11.23 -1.95
CA PRO A 64 7.79 -11.72 -3.07
C PRO A 64 7.00 -11.57 -4.37
N ILE A 65 7.64 -10.99 -5.39
CA ILE A 65 7.11 -11.01 -6.75
C ILE A 65 7.36 -12.42 -7.26
N ARG A 66 6.31 -13.20 -7.49
CA ARG A 66 6.45 -14.43 -8.28
C ARG A 66 6.81 -13.98 -9.69
N LEU A 67 8.08 -14.06 -10.02
CA LEU A 67 8.51 -14.06 -11.41
C LEU A 67 7.80 -15.26 -12.04
N LEU A 68 6.81 -15.00 -12.88
CA LEU A 68 6.26 -16.04 -13.76
C LEU A 68 7.46 -16.63 -14.52
N ALA A 69 7.46 -17.96 -14.66
CA ALA A 69 8.58 -18.73 -15.20
C ALA A 69 9.18 -18.09 -16.48
N PRO A 70 10.48 -18.30 -16.76
CA PRO A 70 11.25 -17.50 -17.72
C PRO A 70 10.80 -17.59 -19.19
N ASP A 71 9.77 -18.36 -19.50
CA ASP A 71 9.68 -18.94 -20.84
C ASP A 71 8.91 -18.11 -21.85
N ASN A 72 8.09 -17.13 -21.47
CA ASN A 72 7.43 -16.28 -22.46
C ASN A 72 7.01 -14.92 -21.89
N ILE A 73 7.30 -13.86 -22.65
CA ILE A 73 6.93 -12.43 -22.49
C ILE A 73 8.06 -11.55 -21.91
N GLY A 74 8.84 -10.96 -22.83
CA GLY A 74 9.38 -9.59 -22.74
C GLY A 74 9.98 -9.15 -21.40
N SER A 75 11.23 -9.55 -21.16
CA SER A 75 12.09 -9.21 -20.01
C SER A 75 12.48 -7.70 -19.90
N SER A 76 11.50 -6.80 -19.83
CA SER A 76 11.75 -5.37 -19.57
C SER A 76 10.98 -4.88 -18.35
N LEU A 77 9.76 -5.39 -18.11
CA LEU A 77 8.91 -4.98 -16.99
C LEU A 77 9.28 -5.66 -15.66
N ALA A 78 9.83 -6.88 -15.72
CA ALA A 78 10.21 -7.64 -14.52
C ALA A 78 11.47 -7.12 -13.82
N LYS A 79 12.32 -6.34 -14.52
CA LYS A 79 13.58 -5.80 -13.98
C LYS A 79 13.41 -4.56 -13.10
N THR A 80 12.26 -3.89 -13.14
CA THR A 80 12.03 -2.60 -12.45
C THR A 80 10.92 -2.64 -11.40
N ALA A 81 10.22 -3.77 -11.27
CA ALA A 81 9.19 -3.92 -10.25
C ALA A 81 9.84 -4.20 -8.89
N HIS A 82 9.91 -3.19 -8.02
CA HIS A 82 10.31 -3.39 -6.65
C HIS A 82 9.23 -4.18 -5.88
N PRO A 83 9.59 -5.24 -5.14
CA PRO A 83 8.68 -5.96 -4.25
C PRO A 83 7.95 -5.01 -3.31
N VAL A 84 6.65 -5.23 -3.11
CA VAL A 84 5.83 -4.38 -2.23
C VAL A 84 6.25 -4.57 -0.79
N LEU A 85 6.55 -3.48 -0.09
CA LEU A 85 6.81 -3.50 1.34
C LEU A 85 5.48 -3.32 2.08
N ILE A 86 5.13 -4.26 2.95
CA ILE A 86 4.00 -4.15 3.86
C ILE A 86 4.53 -3.87 5.25
N ALA A 87 3.95 -2.86 5.91
CA ALA A 87 4.19 -2.59 7.32
C ALA A 87 2.87 -2.62 8.08
N ARG A 88 2.87 -3.31 9.22
CA ARG A 88 1.79 -3.33 10.19
C ARG A 88 2.18 -2.47 11.38
N PHE A 89 1.31 -1.53 11.74
CA PHE A 89 1.51 -0.65 12.89
C PHE A 89 0.69 -1.14 14.08
N TYR A 90 1.19 -0.94 15.30
CA TYR A 90 0.38 -1.19 16.51
C TYR A 90 -0.79 -0.21 16.64
N SER A 91 -0.61 1.02 16.14
CA SER A 91 -1.56 2.12 16.30
C SER A 91 -2.22 2.53 14.98
N ARG A 92 -3.56 2.40 14.90
CA ARG A 92 -4.33 2.92 13.74
C ARG A 92 -4.19 4.44 13.56
N PRO A 93 -4.22 5.27 14.63
CA PRO A 93 -3.96 6.70 14.50
C PRO A 93 -2.62 7.01 13.83
N LEU A 94 -1.53 6.37 14.27
CA LEU A 94 -0.21 6.58 13.68
C LEU A 94 -0.19 6.15 12.20
N ARG A 95 -0.73 4.97 11.90
CA ARG A 95 -0.91 4.49 10.52
C ARG A 95 -1.70 5.47 9.66
N HIS A 96 -2.70 6.15 10.22
CA HIS A 96 -3.45 7.17 9.49
C HIS A 96 -2.60 8.41 9.23
N THR A 97 -1.84 8.88 10.22
CA THR A 97 -0.91 10.00 10.08
C THR A 97 0.11 9.75 8.98
N VAL A 98 0.70 8.54 8.91
CA VAL A 98 1.61 8.15 7.81
C VAL A 98 0.93 8.25 6.45
N LEU A 99 -0.31 7.76 6.34
CA LEU A 99 -1.05 7.80 5.08
C LEU A 99 -1.34 9.25 4.63
N VAL A 100 -1.63 10.15 5.57
CA VAL A 100 -1.89 11.57 5.28
C VAL A 100 -0.58 12.27 4.89
N ALA A 101 0.49 12.05 5.65
CA ALA A 101 1.79 12.67 5.44
C ALA A 101 2.44 12.29 4.10
N LYS A 102 2.00 11.21 3.43
CA LYS A 102 2.57 10.77 2.13
C LYS A 102 2.65 11.84 1.05
N SER A 103 1.82 12.88 1.10
CA SER A 103 1.92 14.02 0.18
C SER A 103 3.27 14.72 0.28
N ASN A 104 3.93 14.64 1.43
CA ASN A 104 5.21 15.25 1.71
C ASN A 104 6.32 14.70 0.81
N LEU A 105 6.22 13.44 0.38
CA LEU A 105 7.16 12.82 -0.56
C LEU A 105 7.24 13.57 -1.90
N LYS A 106 6.16 14.26 -2.30
CA LYS A 106 6.14 15.01 -3.57
C LYS A 106 7.02 16.26 -3.53
N TYR A 107 7.25 16.81 -2.34
CA TYR A 107 8.07 18.00 -2.14
C TYR A 107 9.56 17.67 -2.02
N LEU A 108 9.93 16.39 -2.00
CA LEU A 108 11.32 15.98 -2.05
C LEU A 108 11.96 16.34 -3.41
N ASN A 109 13.28 16.56 -3.38
CA ASN A 109 14.08 16.82 -4.57
C ASN A 109 13.94 15.69 -5.61
N ASP A 110 14.01 16.01 -6.90
CA ASP A 110 13.87 15.02 -8.00
C ASP A 110 14.91 13.89 -7.93
N ARG A 111 16.06 14.15 -7.33
CA ARG A 111 17.12 13.16 -7.13
C ARG A 111 16.89 12.26 -5.92
N HIS A 112 15.87 12.54 -5.09
CA HIS A 112 15.63 11.79 -3.87
C HIS A 112 14.96 10.45 -4.18
N PRO A 113 15.54 9.31 -3.76
CA PRO A 113 15.03 7.98 -4.12
C PRO A 113 13.60 7.74 -3.62
N LEU A 114 13.23 8.35 -2.48
CA LEU A 114 11.91 8.17 -1.88
C LEU A 114 10.79 9.00 -2.53
N LYS A 115 11.11 9.95 -3.43
CA LYS A 115 10.12 10.82 -4.07
C LYS A 115 9.04 10.03 -4.82
N TYR A 116 9.43 8.91 -5.40
CA TYR A 116 8.58 8.07 -6.24
C TYR A 116 7.87 6.94 -5.46
N ILE A 117 8.07 6.89 -4.14
CA ILE A 117 7.36 5.94 -3.28
C ILE A 117 5.90 6.32 -3.22
N ASN A 118 5.04 5.32 -3.30
CA ASN A 118 3.60 5.49 -3.13
C ASN A 118 3.12 4.67 -1.94
N ILE A 119 2.48 5.36 -0.99
CA ILE A 119 1.92 4.77 0.23
C ILE A 119 0.41 4.65 0.08
N VAL A 120 -0.10 3.42 0.20
CA VAL A 120 -1.52 3.10 0.04
C VAL A 120 -2.01 2.19 1.17
N GLU A 121 -3.32 2.20 1.39
CA GLU A 121 -3.95 1.27 2.32
C GLU A 121 -3.87 -0.16 1.79
N ASP A 122 -3.63 -1.10 2.70
CA ASP A 122 -3.75 -2.52 2.40
C ASP A 122 -5.23 -2.94 2.46
N LEU A 123 -5.92 -2.86 1.33
CA LEU A 123 -7.34 -3.20 1.25
C LEU A 123 -7.54 -4.68 0.92
N SER A 124 -8.60 -5.28 1.44
CA SER A 124 -9.09 -6.57 0.93
C SER A 124 -9.48 -6.44 -0.55
N LYS A 125 -9.45 -7.55 -1.28
CA LYS A 125 -9.76 -7.55 -2.73
C LYS A 125 -11.15 -6.96 -3.01
N ARG A 126 -12.13 -7.30 -2.18
CA ARG A 126 -13.51 -6.79 -2.27
C ARG A 126 -13.55 -5.28 -2.04
N ASN A 127 -12.91 -4.79 -0.98
CA ASN A 127 -12.88 -3.36 -0.67
C ASN A 127 -12.13 -2.56 -1.73
N ALA A 128 -10.98 -3.05 -2.21
CA ALA A 128 -10.24 -2.41 -3.30
C ALA A 128 -11.12 -2.24 -4.55
N THR A 129 -11.93 -3.25 -4.87
CA THR A 129 -12.90 -3.19 -5.97
C THR A 129 -13.97 -2.13 -5.72
N ILE A 130 -14.55 -2.09 -4.52
CA ILE A 130 -15.55 -1.08 -4.13
C ILE A 130 -14.97 0.33 -4.24
N TYR A 131 -13.79 0.59 -3.67
CA TYR A 131 -13.12 1.89 -3.72
C TYR A 131 -12.80 2.32 -5.15
N ARG A 132 -12.34 1.39 -6.01
CA ARG A 132 -12.09 1.67 -7.43
C ARG A 132 -13.36 2.09 -8.16
N LEU A 133 -14.45 1.35 -7.96
CA LEU A 133 -15.75 1.67 -8.58
C LEU A 133 -16.31 3.01 -8.08
N ALA A 134 -16.19 3.29 -6.78
CA ALA A 134 -16.62 4.56 -6.19
C ALA A 134 -15.85 5.74 -6.78
N ARG A 135 -14.51 5.65 -6.87
CA ARG A 135 -13.66 6.68 -7.48
C ARG A 135 -13.99 6.91 -8.95
N ALA A 136 -14.24 5.84 -9.71
CA ALA A 136 -14.63 5.94 -11.11
C ALA A 136 -15.97 6.68 -11.29
N LYS A 137 -16.95 6.41 -10.41
CA LYS A 137 -18.25 7.12 -10.41
C LYS A 137 -18.09 8.61 -10.07
N LEU A 138 -17.32 8.94 -9.03
CA LEU A 138 -17.06 10.33 -8.65
C LEU A 138 -16.38 11.13 -9.78
N SER A 139 -15.40 10.53 -10.45
CA SER A 139 -14.73 11.16 -11.59
C SER A 139 -15.70 11.47 -12.74
N LYS A 140 -16.64 10.56 -13.04
CA LYS A 140 -17.67 10.79 -14.07
C LYS A 140 -18.64 11.94 -13.68
N GLN A 141 -19.07 12.00 -12.42
CA GLN A 141 -19.95 13.06 -11.93
C GLN A 141 -19.28 14.44 -11.95
N ASN A 142 -18.00 14.53 -11.57
CA ASN A 142 -17.27 15.79 -11.60
C ASN A 142 -17.02 16.28 -13.03
N LYS A 143 -16.82 15.38 -14.00
CA LYS A 143 -16.75 15.77 -15.41
C LYS A 143 -18.06 16.38 -15.90
N HIS A 144 -19.22 15.79 -15.58
CA HIS A 144 -20.51 16.39 -15.98
C HIS A 144 -20.76 17.77 -15.35
N LYS A 145 -20.31 18.04 -14.13
CA LYS A 145 -20.42 19.38 -13.51
C LYS A 145 -19.54 20.46 -14.13
N ILE A 146 -18.48 20.10 -14.84
CA ILE A 146 -17.57 21.07 -15.50
C ILE A 146 -18.08 21.44 -16.90
N TYR A 147 -18.93 20.60 -17.50
CA TYR A 147 -19.51 20.79 -18.83
C TYR A 147 -21.03 21.11 -18.80
N SER A 148 -21.56 21.46 -17.62
CA SER A 148 -22.93 21.98 -17.44
C SER A 148 -22.83 23.42 -16.93
#